data_AF-A0A3R6U922-F1
#
_entry.id   AF-A0A3R6U922-F1
#
_cell.length_a   1.000
_cell.length_b   1.000
_cell.length_c   1.000
_cell.angle_alpha   90.00
_cell.angle_beta   90.00
_cell.angle_gamma   90.00
#
_symmetry.space_group_name_H-M   'P 1'
#
loop_
_entity.id
_entity.type
_entity.pdbx_description
1 polymer ?
#
loop_
_entity_poly.entity_id
_entity_poly.type
_entity_poly.pdbx_seq_one_letter_code
_entity_poly.pdbx_strand_id
1 'polypeptide(L)'
;MKRIELFERAIAEKARNLKDYGINSTMFWAYRKSMEAGNDSIDFGEVIWDEDIEAITECMKENGITEFTISSTFSSLIPTLAAFEKHGFAMDGLTEVNATYTDWQTGQRARIPAIRIRQK
;
A
#
# COMPACT_ATOMS: atom_id res chain seq x y z
N MET A 1 4.19 10.07 -4.72
CA MET A 1 4.66 8.81 -4.10
C MET A 1 6.14 8.58 -4.32
N LYS A 2 6.87 8.16 -3.26
CA LYS A 2 8.27 7.74 -3.36
C LYS A 2 8.38 6.45 -4.17
N ARG A 3 9.41 6.35 -5.03
CA ARG A 3 9.64 5.18 -5.88
C ARG A 3 10.41 4.10 -5.13
N ILE A 4 10.05 2.84 -5.35
CA ILE A 4 10.80 1.66 -4.86
C ILE A 4 11.54 1.07 -6.05
N GLU A 5 12.87 1.19 -6.07
CA GLU A 5 13.71 0.81 -7.22
C GLU A 5 13.52 -0.66 -7.64
N LEU A 6 13.43 -1.57 -6.65
CA LEU A 6 13.21 -2.99 -6.90
C LEU A 6 11.87 -3.25 -7.61
N PHE A 7 10.82 -2.48 -7.29
CA PHE A 7 9.52 -2.63 -7.91
C PHE A 7 9.50 -2.03 -9.32
N GLU A 8 10.12 -0.86 -9.51
CA GLU A 8 10.29 -0.25 -10.84
C GLU A 8 11.06 -1.18 -11.79
N ARG A 9 12.10 -1.84 -11.28
CA ARG A 9 12.84 -2.85 -12.04
C ARG A 9 11.96 -4.04 -12.42
N ALA A 10 11.20 -4.60 -11.48
CA ALA A 10 10.29 -5.71 -11.75
C ALA A 10 9.21 -5.34 -12.79
N ILE A 11 8.72 -4.10 -12.78
CA ILE A 11 7.79 -3.57 -13.80
C ILE A 11 8.48 -3.49 -15.16
N ALA A 12 9.68 -2.88 -15.23
CA ALA A 12 10.42 -2.68 -16.47
C ALA A 12 10.82 -4.02 -17.13
N GLU A 13 11.25 -5.00 -16.32
CA GLU A 13 11.64 -6.34 -16.77
C GLU A 13 10.43 -7.25 -17.03
N LYS A 14 9.20 -6.78 -16.78
CA LYS A 14 7.95 -7.55 -16.89
C LYS A 14 8.06 -8.89 -16.14
N ALA A 15 8.49 -8.80 -14.88
CA ALA A 15 8.72 -9.96 -14.02
C ALA A 15 7.52 -10.92 -14.06
N ARG A 16 7.77 -12.17 -14.45
CA ARG A 16 6.74 -13.23 -14.50
C ARG A 16 6.36 -13.73 -13.11
N ASN A 17 7.31 -13.68 -12.17
CA ASN A 17 7.14 -14.12 -10.80
C ASN A 17 7.86 -13.15 -9.86
N LEU A 18 7.11 -12.52 -8.95
CA LEU A 18 7.65 -11.55 -7.98
C LEU A 18 8.54 -12.21 -6.93
N LYS A 19 8.32 -13.51 -6.64
CA LYS A 19 9.12 -14.26 -5.66
C LYS A 19 10.59 -14.37 -6.07
N ASP A 20 10.87 -14.43 -7.37
CA ASP A 20 12.24 -14.51 -7.89
C ASP A 20 13.05 -13.23 -7.59
N TYR A 21 12.37 -12.13 -7.28
CA TYR A 21 12.96 -10.84 -6.89
C TYR A 21 12.93 -10.64 -5.37
N GLY A 22 12.43 -11.60 -4.60
CA GLY A 22 12.18 -11.43 -3.16
C GLY A 22 11.08 -10.40 -2.84
N ILE A 23 10.19 -10.11 -3.79
CA ILE A 23 9.17 -9.07 -3.63
C ILE A 23 7.91 -9.67 -2.99
N ASN A 24 7.43 -9.03 -1.92
CA ASN A 24 6.10 -9.31 -1.38
C ASN A 24 5.02 -8.84 -2.37
N SER A 25 4.16 -9.76 -2.81
CA SER A 25 3.12 -9.49 -3.81
C SER A 25 2.09 -8.46 -3.35
N THR A 26 1.64 -8.53 -2.09
CA THR A 26 0.65 -7.61 -1.51
C THR A 26 1.17 -6.18 -1.58
N MET A 27 2.42 -5.96 -1.19
CA MET A 27 3.07 -4.66 -1.28
C MET A 27 3.25 -4.16 -2.71
N PHE A 28 3.70 -5.03 -3.62
CA PHE A 28 3.92 -4.67 -5.02
C PHE A 28 2.63 -4.19 -5.71
N TRP A 29 1.52 -4.91 -5.49
CA TRP A 29 0.25 -4.53 -6.08
C TRP A 29 -0.34 -3.25 -5.47
N ALA A 30 -0.20 -3.05 -4.16
CA ALA A 30 -0.57 -1.79 -3.51
C ALA A 30 0.21 -0.61 -4.12
N TYR A 31 1.53 -0.74 -4.25
CA TYR A 31 2.40 0.26 -4.87
C TYR A 31 1.96 0.57 -6.31
N ARG A 32 1.83 -0.46 -7.15
CA ARG A 32 1.50 -0.29 -8.56
C ARG A 32 0.12 0.34 -8.76
N LYS A 33 -0.90 -0.16 -8.05
CA LYS A 33 -2.26 0.40 -8.12
C LYS A 33 -2.30 1.85 -7.67
N SER A 34 -1.53 2.20 -6.64
CA SER A 34 -1.42 3.59 -6.16
C SER A 34 -0.79 4.52 -7.19
N MET A 35 0.23 4.06 -7.93
CA MET A 35 0.78 4.82 -9.07
C MET A 35 -0.26 5.01 -10.17
N GLU A 36 -0.94 3.94 -10.58
CA GLU A 36 -1.95 3.97 -11.65
C GLU A 36 -3.19 4.80 -11.28
N ALA A 37 -3.47 4.94 -9.99
CA ALA A 37 -4.51 5.82 -9.44
C ALA A 37 -4.02 7.27 -9.20
N GLY A 38 -2.72 7.54 -9.31
CA GLY A 38 -2.15 8.87 -9.08
C GLY A 38 -2.16 9.29 -7.61
N ASN A 39 -1.98 8.35 -6.69
CA ASN A 39 -1.89 8.64 -5.25
C ASN A 39 -0.50 9.17 -4.85
N ASP A 40 -0.47 9.99 -3.80
CA ASP A 40 0.78 10.53 -3.25
C ASP A 40 1.49 9.56 -2.31
N SER A 41 0.77 8.59 -1.74
CA SER A 41 1.28 7.54 -0.85
C SER A 41 0.80 6.16 -1.33
N ILE A 42 1.47 5.09 -0.89
CA ILE A 42 1.03 3.72 -1.17
C ILE A 42 -0.28 3.48 -0.40
N ASP A 43 -1.28 2.98 -1.10
CA ASP A 43 -2.58 2.60 -0.55
C ASP A 43 -2.80 1.08 -0.63
N PHE A 44 -3.15 0.48 0.50
CA PHE A 44 -3.61 -0.89 0.59
C PHE A 44 -5.14 -0.94 0.52
N GLY A 45 -5.66 -1.09 -0.70
CA GLY A 45 -7.10 -1.26 -0.96
C GLY A 45 -7.61 -2.71 -0.86
N GLU A 46 -6.71 -3.69 -0.77
CA GLU A 46 -7.03 -5.12 -0.69
C GLU A 46 -6.70 -5.68 0.71
N VAL A 47 -7.07 -6.94 0.96
CA VAL A 47 -6.74 -7.67 2.20
C VAL A 47 -5.22 -7.75 2.38
N ILE A 48 -4.76 -7.45 3.59
CA ILE A 48 -3.38 -7.67 4.05
C ILE A 48 -3.40 -8.88 4.97
N TRP A 49 -2.57 -9.88 4.70
CA TRP A 49 -2.42 -11.05 5.55
C TRP A 49 -1.38 -10.78 6.64
N ASP A 50 -1.59 -11.35 7.84
CA ASP A 50 -0.67 -11.14 8.96
C ASP A 50 0.77 -11.56 8.64
N GLU A 51 0.94 -12.61 7.82
CA GLU A 51 2.24 -13.09 7.34
C GLU A 51 2.96 -12.12 6.39
N ASP A 52 2.24 -11.19 5.75
CA ASP A 52 2.83 -10.18 4.87
C ASP A 52 3.35 -8.97 5.64
N ILE A 53 2.88 -8.73 6.87
CA ILE A 53 3.08 -7.46 7.60
C ILE A 53 4.56 -7.21 7.86
N GLU A 54 5.31 -8.22 8.31
CA GLU A 54 6.73 -8.10 8.59
C GLU A 54 7.49 -7.67 7.32
N ALA A 55 7.35 -8.43 6.23
CA ALA A 55 7.98 -8.14 4.95
C ALA A 55 7.58 -6.77 4.38
N ILE A 56 6.31 -6.36 4.53
CA ILE A 56 5.85 -5.03 4.15
C ILE A 56 6.60 -3.97 4.96
N THR A 57 6.63 -4.09 6.28
CA THR A 57 7.23 -3.06 7.14
C THR A 57 8.74 -2.94 6.97
N GLU A 58 9.43 -4.05 6.74
CA GLU A 58 10.87 -4.06 6.43
C GLU A 58 11.14 -3.34 5.11
N CYS A 59 10.43 -3.71 4.04
CA CYS A 59 10.59 -3.06 2.75
C CYS A 59 10.24 -1.56 2.80
N MET A 60 9.21 -1.16 3.56
CA MET A 60 8.92 0.27 3.80
C MET A 60 10.11 0.98 4.46
N LYS A 61 10.68 0.41 5.53
CA LYS A 61 11.83 0.99 6.26
C LYS A 61 13.07 1.07 5.40
N GLU A 62 13.42 0.00 4.69
CA GLU A 62 14.57 -0.05 3.78
C GLU A 62 14.49 0.99 2.67
N ASN A 63 13.28 1.23 2.16
CA ASN A 63 13.03 2.23 1.13
C ASN A 63 12.73 3.61 1.71
N GLY A 64 12.83 3.81 3.03
CA GLY A 64 12.55 5.07 3.72
C GLY A 64 11.14 5.62 3.43
N ILE A 65 10.14 4.74 3.43
CA ILE A 65 8.72 5.07 3.33
C ILE A 65 8.17 5.13 4.75
N THR A 66 7.82 6.33 5.17
CA THR A 66 7.41 6.62 6.55
C THR A 66 5.89 6.79 6.68
N GLU A 67 5.15 6.77 5.57
CA GLU A 67 3.70 6.97 5.54
C GLU A 67 3.07 6.13 4.42
N PHE A 68 1.92 5.53 4.70
CA PHE A 68 1.07 4.85 3.72
C PHE A 68 -0.41 4.95 4.16
N THR A 69 -1.32 4.44 3.34
CA THR A 69 -2.76 4.44 3.63
C THR A 69 -3.37 3.04 3.51
N ILE A 70 -4.47 2.81 4.20
CA ILE A 70 -5.29 1.61 4.06
C ILE A 70 -6.73 2.06 3.80
N SER A 71 -7.20 1.86 2.57
CA SER A 71 -8.59 2.10 2.17
C SER A 71 -9.47 0.84 2.22
N SER A 72 -8.86 -0.34 2.42
CA SER A 72 -9.58 -1.60 2.41
C SER A 72 -10.57 -1.75 3.58
N THR A 73 -11.72 -2.37 3.30
CA THR A 73 -12.83 -2.53 4.26
C THR A 73 -12.95 -3.97 4.79
N PHE A 74 -11.87 -4.74 4.82
CA PHE A 74 -11.90 -6.13 5.29
C PHE A 74 -12.15 -6.22 6.80
N SER A 75 -12.77 -7.32 7.24
CA SER A 75 -13.30 -7.46 8.61
C SER A 75 -12.23 -7.48 9.71
N SER A 76 -11.00 -7.89 9.40
CA SER A 76 -9.88 -7.99 10.35
C SER A 76 -8.97 -6.75 10.39
N LEU A 77 -9.47 -5.57 9.99
CA LEU A 77 -8.65 -4.35 9.92
C LEU A 77 -8.02 -3.95 11.27
N ILE A 78 -8.77 -4.02 12.38
CA ILE A 78 -8.25 -3.64 13.70
C ILE A 78 -7.03 -4.50 14.12
N PRO A 79 -7.09 -5.85 14.06
CA PRO A 79 -5.92 -6.70 14.25
C PRO A 79 -4.73 -6.33 13.35
N THR A 80 -4.97 -6.07 12.07
CA THR A 80 -3.91 -5.67 11.12
C THR A 80 -3.25 -4.35 11.54
N LEU A 81 -4.03 -3.35 11.94
CA LEU A 81 -3.51 -2.07 12.46
C LEU A 81 -2.65 -2.28 13.72
N ALA A 82 -3.11 -3.13 14.65
CA ALA A 82 -2.36 -3.45 15.86
C ALA A 82 -1.06 -4.20 15.55
N ALA A 83 -1.04 -5.04 14.51
CA ALA A 83 0.18 -5.69 14.05
C ALA A 83 1.17 -4.68 13.45
N PHE A 84 0.73 -3.78 12.56
CA PHE A 84 1.57 -2.68 12.07
C PHE A 84 2.17 -1.83 13.20
N GLU A 85 1.40 -1.58 14.26
CA GLU A 85 1.87 -0.78 15.41
C GLU A 85 3.05 -1.43 16.13
N LYS A 86 3.07 -2.78 16.25
CA LYS A 86 4.22 -3.52 16.79
C LYS A 86 5.48 -3.37 15.94
N HIS A 87 5.33 -3.14 14.63
CA HIS A 87 6.43 -2.89 13.70
C HIS A 87 6.79 -1.39 13.59
N GLY A 88 6.20 -0.53 14.43
CA GLY A 88 6.52 0.89 14.50
C GLY A 88 5.70 1.77 13.55
N PHE A 89 4.58 1.27 13.02
CA PHE A 89 3.67 2.02 12.15
C PHE A 89 2.29 2.16 12.79
N ALA A 90 1.85 3.38 13.09
CA ALA A 90 0.59 3.62 13.80
C ALA A 90 -0.37 4.50 13.01
N MET A 91 -1.66 4.35 13.35
CA MET A 91 -2.72 5.18 12.80
C MET A 91 -2.50 6.66 13.12
N ASP A 92 -2.57 7.49 12.09
CA ASP A 92 -2.47 8.95 12.13
C ASP A 92 -3.73 9.61 11.51
N GLY A 93 -4.90 9.08 11.90
CA GLY A 93 -6.20 9.60 11.49
C GLY A 93 -6.68 9.14 10.11
N LEU A 94 -7.68 9.86 9.61
CA LEU A 94 -8.33 9.57 8.33
C LEU A 94 -7.87 10.55 7.24
N THR A 95 -7.87 10.08 6.01
CA THR A 95 -7.54 10.85 4.79
C THR A 95 -8.41 10.35 3.64
N GLU A 96 -8.23 10.93 2.46
CA GLU A 96 -8.80 10.41 1.21
C GLU A 96 -7.69 9.98 0.24
N VAL A 97 -7.99 8.99 -0.59
CA VAL A 97 -7.14 8.53 -1.69
C VAL A 97 -7.95 8.34 -2.96
N ASN A 98 -7.28 8.32 -4.12
CA ASN A 98 -7.90 7.93 -5.37
C ASN A 98 -8.07 6.40 -5.40
N ALA A 99 -9.28 5.96 -5.72
CA ALA A 99 -9.60 4.57 -5.99
C ALA A 99 -9.02 4.10 -7.33
N THR A 100 -8.94 2.78 -7.51
CA THR A 100 -8.50 2.15 -8.77
C THR A 100 -9.58 2.16 -9.86
N TYR A 101 -10.81 2.58 -9.55
CA TYR A 101 -11.91 2.73 -10.48
C TYR A 101 -12.27 4.20 -10.70
N THR A 102 -12.95 4.45 -11.83
CA THR A 102 -13.46 5.77 -12.20
C THR A 102 -14.89 5.90 -11.72
N ASP A 103 -15.22 7.05 -11.13
CA ASP A 103 -16.58 7.43 -10.82
C ASP A 103 -17.35 7.69 -12.12
N TRP A 104 -18.49 7.00 -12.29
CA TRP A 104 -19.24 7.02 -13.54
C TRP A 104 -19.94 8.36 -13.82
N GLN A 105 -20.19 9.18 -12.80
CA GLN A 105 -20.84 10.47 -12.94
C GLN A 105 -19.84 11.55 -13.35
N THR A 106 -18.66 11.54 -12.73
CA THR A 106 -17.64 12.58 -12.91
C THR A 106 -16.62 12.24 -14.00
N GLY A 107 -16.46 10.96 -14.34
CA GLY A 107 -15.41 10.48 -15.25
C GLY A 107 -14.00 10.58 -14.65
N GLN A 108 -13.87 10.93 -13.37
CA GLN A 108 -12.60 11.03 -12.64
C GLN A 108 -12.40 9.83 -11.71
N ARG A 109 -11.18 9.61 -11.22
CA ARG A 109 -10.95 8.61 -10.17
C ARG A 109 -11.79 8.96 -8.94
N ALA A 110 -12.52 7.98 -8.41
CA ALA A 110 -13.30 8.21 -7.19
C ALA A 110 -12.36 8.52 -6.02
N ARG A 111 -12.70 9.49 -5.17
CA ARG A 111 -12.00 9.74 -3.91
C ARG A 111 -12.70 8.97 -2.79
N ILE A 112 -11.95 8.14 -2.08
CA ILE A 112 -12.50 7.27 -1.03
C ILE A 112 -11.79 7.51 0.31
N PRO A 113 -12.49 7.33 1.45
CA PRO A 113 -11.86 7.39 2.76
C PRO A 113 -10.79 6.30 2.92
N ALA A 114 -9.70 6.66 3.60
CA ALA A 114 -8.63 5.75 3.97
C ALA A 114 -8.07 6.10 5.35
N ILE A 115 -7.48 5.12 6.02
CA ILE A 115 -6.74 5.33 7.26
C ILE A 115 -5.31 5.70 6.89
N ARG A 116 -4.82 6.82 7.42
CA ARG A 116 -3.40 7.19 7.30
C ARG A 116 -2.60 6.44 8.35
N ILE A 117 -1.48 5.86 7.95
CA ILE A 117 -0.54 5.16 8.84
C ILE A 117 0.83 5.84 8.73
N ARG A 118 1.49 6.11 9.86
CA ARG A 118 2.82 6.73 9.94
C ARG A 118 3.79 5.93 10.78
N GLN A 119 5.06 5.96 10.38
CA GLN A 119 6.16 5.45 11.18
C GLN A 119 6.34 6.32 12.44
N LYS A 120 6.48 5.68 13.61
CA LYS A 120 6.80 6.31 14.90
C LYS A 120 8.29 6.59 15.04
#